data_AF-A0A8T3NMG4-F1
#
_entry.id   AF-A0A8T3NMG4-F1
#
_cell.length_a   1.000
_cell.length_b   1.000
_cell.length_c   1.000
_cell.angle_alpha   90.00
_cell.angle_beta   90.00
_cell.angle_gamma   90.00
#
_symmetry.space_group_name_H-M   'P 1'
#
loop_
_entity.id
_entity.type
_entity.pdbx_description
1 polymer ?
#
loop_
_entity_poly.entity_id
_entity_poly.type
_entity_poly.pdbx_seq_one_letter_code
_entity_poly.pdbx_strand_id
1 'polypeptide(L)'
;MTKDDLLESAVQSVDGEPPAEGRLPRCGRWKLKPFELPRPVLLRSERPLPLSEFLERPEPAVLDQFARLGPEELQALTLARLRGAPPDQALSLFGEPGYTMAEVVRHVEQGTPLGVRIIEAERKLVGLLLTEALR
;
A
#
# COMPACT_ATOMS: atom_id res chain seq x y z
N MET A 1 -9.79 51.85 -50.29
CA MET A 1 -8.70 52.06 -49.32
C MET A 1 -8.64 50.78 -48.49
N THR A 2 -7.60 49.94 -48.46
CA THR A 2 -6.23 50.00 -48.99
C THR A 2 -5.72 48.55 -49.05
N LYS A 3 -4.62 48.36 -49.80
CA LYS A 3 -3.84 47.14 -50.00
C LYS A 3 -2.72 47.10 -48.94
N ASP A 4 -2.23 45.89 -48.64
CA ASP A 4 -0.96 45.58 -47.96
C ASP A 4 -0.90 45.89 -46.44
N ASP A 5 -0.80 44.87 -45.59
CA ASP A 5 0.51 44.41 -45.10
C ASP A 5 0.40 43.32 -44.00
N LEU A 6 1.14 42.22 -44.23
CA LEU A 6 2.02 41.50 -43.29
C LEU A 6 1.44 40.79 -42.05
N LEU A 7 1.43 39.44 -42.08
CA LEU A 7 2.28 38.49 -41.31
C LEU A 7 1.56 37.13 -41.21
N GLU A 8 2.00 36.12 -41.95
CA GLU A 8 2.81 34.99 -41.45
C GLU A 8 2.36 34.31 -40.14
N SER A 9 2.21 32.98 -40.24
CA SER A 9 2.35 31.99 -39.17
C SER A 9 1.34 32.00 -38.01
N ALA A 10 0.43 31.02 -38.02
CA ALA A 10 0.57 29.89 -37.11
C ALA A 10 -0.44 28.79 -37.46
N VAL A 11 0.12 27.66 -37.90
CA VAL A 11 -0.52 26.36 -37.79
C VAL A 11 -0.67 26.10 -36.29
N GLN A 12 -1.90 26.10 -35.77
CA GLN A 12 -2.20 25.49 -34.49
C GLN A 12 -3.27 24.44 -34.72
N SER A 13 -2.78 23.23 -34.98
CA SER A 13 -3.48 21.99 -34.71
C SER A 13 -4.07 22.07 -33.31
N VAL A 14 -5.39 22.22 -33.24
CA VAL A 14 -6.16 21.89 -32.04
C VAL A 14 -6.15 20.36 -31.93
N ASP A 15 -5.13 19.83 -31.25
CA ASP A 15 -5.20 18.50 -30.67
C ASP A 15 -6.29 18.54 -29.61
N GLY A 16 -7.50 18.16 -30.03
CA GLY A 16 -8.60 17.87 -29.14
C GLY A 16 -8.24 16.65 -28.31
N GLU A 17 -7.72 16.91 -27.11
CA GLU A 17 -7.51 15.88 -26.10
C GLU A 17 -8.88 15.27 -25.75
N PRO A 18 -9.10 13.96 -25.95
CA PRO A 18 -10.38 13.34 -25.63
C PRO A 18 -10.62 13.41 -24.11
N PRO A 19 -11.88 13.57 -23.66
CA PRO A 19 -12.19 13.58 -22.24
C PRO A 19 -11.65 12.30 -21.60
N ALA A 20 -10.89 12.46 -20.52
CA ALA A 20 -10.26 11.36 -19.80
C ALA A 20 -11.32 10.40 -19.24
N GLU A 21 -11.72 9.44 -20.06
CA GLU A 21 -12.56 8.32 -19.69
C GLU A 21 -11.87 7.54 -18.56
N GLY A 22 -12.59 7.41 -17.44
CA GLY A 22 -12.73 6.12 -16.79
C GLY A 22 -11.45 5.42 -16.35
N ARG A 23 -10.40 6.15 -15.95
CA ARG A 23 -9.36 5.54 -15.11
C ARG A 23 -9.97 5.32 -13.74
N LEU A 24 -10.66 4.19 -13.59
CA LEU A 24 -10.84 3.53 -12.31
C LEU A 24 -9.53 3.70 -11.53
N PRO A 25 -9.55 4.15 -10.27
CA PRO A 25 -8.35 4.31 -9.49
C PRO A 25 -7.66 2.95 -9.45
N ARG A 26 -6.64 2.80 -10.29
CA ARG A 26 -5.79 1.62 -10.32
C ARG A 26 -5.17 1.63 -8.94
N CYS A 27 -5.61 0.71 -8.09
CA CYS A 27 -5.03 0.45 -6.78
C CYS A 27 -3.51 0.61 -6.93
N GLY A 28 -2.99 1.70 -6.37
CA GLY A 28 -1.66 2.19 -6.68
C GLY A 28 -0.69 1.02 -6.55
N ARG A 29 0.07 0.74 -7.62
CA ARG A 29 1.09 -0.31 -7.61
C ARG A 29 2.02 0.04 -6.45
N TRP A 30 1.99 -0.76 -5.38
CA TRP A 30 2.88 -0.58 -4.23
C TRP A 30 4.32 -0.59 -4.77
N LYS A 31 4.94 0.60 -4.85
CA LYS A 31 6.34 0.78 -5.23
C LYS A 31 7.28 0.82 -4.02
N LEU A 32 6.81 0.33 -2.87
CA LEU A 32 7.75 -0.22 -1.91
C LEU A 32 8.10 -1.58 -2.50
N LYS A 33 9.37 -1.85 -2.85
CA LYS A 33 9.72 -3.25 -3.15
C LYS A 33 9.20 -4.03 -1.93
N PRO A 34 8.43 -5.12 -2.12
CA PRO A 34 7.81 -5.85 -1.01
C PRO A 34 8.79 -6.24 0.12
N PHE A 35 10.09 -6.19 -0.19
CA PHE A 35 11.23 -6.62 0.59
C PHE A 35 12.09 -5.49 1.19
N GLU A 36 11.79 -4.20 0.95
CA GLU A 36 12.69 -3.09 1.34
C GLU A 36 12.43 -2.51 2.74
N LEU A 37 11.32 -2.87 3.39
CA LEU A 37 11.07 -2.53 4.80
C LEU A 37 11.14 -3.81 5.65
N PRO A 38 11.64 -3.76 6.89
CA PRO A 38 11.58 -4.89 7.81
C PRO A 38 10.11 -5.11 8.21
N ARG A 39 9.37 -5.81 7.34
CA ARG A 39 7.94 -6.08 7.52
C ARG A 39 7.81 -7.39 8.27
N PRO A 40 7.46 -7.37 9.58
CA PRO A 40 7.25 -8.60 10.30
C PRO A 40 6.07 -9.38 9.71
N VAL A 41 6.19 -10.70 9.72
CA VAL A 41 5.08 -11.63 9.44
C VAL A 41 4.49 -12.18 10.74
N LEU A 42 5.22 -12.07 11.85
CA LEU A 42 4.77 -12.43 13.19
C LEU A 42 5.48 -11.57 14.23
N LEU A 43 4.80 -11.24 15.33
CA LEU A 43 5.43 -10.67 16.52
C LEU A 43 5.67 -11.80 17.52
N ARG A 44 6.93 -12.11 17.82
CA ARG A 44 7.32 -13.07 18.86
C ARG A 44 7.75 -12.31 20.13
N SER A 45 7.79 -12.99 21.27
CA SER A 45 8.18 -12.41 22.56
C SER A 45 9.57 -11.79 22.54
N GLU A 46 10.53 -12.43 21.86
CA GLU A 46 11.92 -11.99 21.81
C GLU A 46 12.13 -10.85 20.80
N ARG A 47 11.64 -11.05 19.56
CA ARG A 47 11.71 -10.06 18.49
C ARG A 47 10.69 -10.36 17.39
N PRO A 48 10.26 -9.36 16.62
CA PRO A 48 9.48 -9.58 15.41
C PRO A 48 10.22 -10.51 14.44
N LEU A 49 9.49 -11.43 13.80
CA LEU A 49 10.01 -12.27 12.71
C LEU A 49 9.84 -11.50 11.38
N PRO A 50 10.90 -10.97 10.77
CA PRO A 50 10.80 -10.30 9.47
C PRO A 50 10.55 -11.32 8.35
N LEU A 51 9.88 -10.86 7.28
CA LEU A 51 9.63 -11.71 6.10
C LEU A 51 10.91 -12.30 5.51
N SER A 52 12.00 -11.53 5.43
CA SER A 52 13.27 -11.99 4.85
C SER A 52 13.84 -13.20 5.60
N GLU A 53 13.85 -13.15 6.94
CA GLU A 53 14.33 -14.25 7.77
C GLU A 53 13.44 -15.49 7.66
N PHE A 54 12.12 -15.29 7.60
CA PHE A 54 11.20 -16.40 7.37
C PHE A 54 11.43 -17.07 6.00
N LEU A 55 11.73 -16.30 4.95
CA LEU A 55 12.01 -16.85 3.63
C LEU A 55 13.34 -17.61 3.56
N GLU A 56 14.34 -17.26 4.38
CA GLU A 56 15.59 -18.01 4.48
C GLU A 56 15.40 -19.40 5.11
N ARG A 57 14.43 -19.51 6.02
CA ARG A 57 14.10 -20.78 6.69
C ARG A 57 12.59 -20.86 6.99
N PRO A 58 11.77 -21.29 6.02
CA PRO A 58 10.32 -21.37 6.21
C PRO A 58 9.95 -22.41 7.26
N GLU A 59 9.34 -21.94 8.35
CA GLU A 59 8.83 -22.79 9.43
C GLU A 59 7.30 -22.95 9.30
N PRO A 60 6.76 -24.16 9.04
CA PRO A 60 5.32 -24.36 8.87
C PRO A 60 4.46 -23.87 10.05
N ALA A 61 4.98 -23.98 11.27
CA ALA A 61 4.31 -23.54 12.49
C ALA A 61 4.02 -22.02 12.53
N VAL A 62 4.72 -21.20 11.74
CA VAL A 62 4.46 -19.75 11.66
C VAL A 62 3.08 -19.47 11.05
N LEU A 63 2.66 -20.26 10.07
CA LEU A 63 1.33 -20.12 9.47
C LEU A 63 0.23 -20.44 10.50
N ASP A 64 0.41 -21.50 11.28
CA ASP A 64 -0.51 -21.87 12.36
C ASP A 64 -0.57 -20.82 13.47
N GLN A 65 0.57 -20.25 13.85
CA GLN A 65 0.65 -19.16 14.83
C GLN A 65 -0.06 -17.91 14.31
N PHE A 66 0.21 -17.51 13.07
CA PHE A 66 -0.44 -16.39 12.43
C PHE A 66 -1.96 -16.57 12.33
N ALA A 67 -2.43 -17.77 12.03
CA ALA A 67 -3.86 -18.08 11.95
C ALA A 67 -4.60 -17.94 13.30
N ARG A 68 -3.89 -18.03 14.42
CA ARG A 68 -4.45 -17.93 15.79
C ARG A 68 -4.43 -16.52 16.37
N LEU A 69 -3.82 -15.54 15.70
CA LEU A 69 -3.74 -14.18 16.21
C LEU A 69 -5.13 -13.58 16.42
N GLY A 70 -5.33 -13.02 17.61
CA GLY A 70 -6.51 -12.23 17.98
C GLY A 70 -6.49 -10.82 17.37
N PRO A 71 -7.60 -10.06 17.53
CA PRO A 71 -7.71 -8.71 16.97
C PRO A 71 -6.60 -7.75 17.41
N GLU A 72 -6.24 -7.76 18.69
CA GLU A 72 -5.20 -6.89 19.25
C GLU A 72 -3.81 -7.23 18.68
N GLU A 73 -3.51 -8.53 18.54
CA GLU A 73 -2.23 -8.99 17.98
C GLU A 73 -2.14 -8.67 16.48
N LEU A 74 -3.25 -8.78 15.75
CA LEU A 74 -3.33 -8.38 14.34
C LEU A 74 -3.16 -6.87 14.17
N GLN A 75 -3.75 -6.07 15.05
CA GLN A 75 -3.56 -4.61 15.09
C GLN A 75 -2.09 -4.27 15.37
N ALA A 76 -1.49 -4.90 16.39
CA ALA A 76 -0.08 -4.69 16.73
C ALA A 76 0.86 -5.07 15.57
N LEU A 77 0.63 -6.21 14.94
CA LEU A 77 1.40 -6.65 13.76
C LEU A 77 1.23 -5.67 12.59
N THR A 78 0.00 -5.21 12.34
CA THR A 78 -0.30 -4.21 11.30
C THR A 78 0.46 -2.91 11.55
N LEU A 79 0.42 -2.39 12.78
CA LEU A 79 1.15 -1.18 13.17
C LEU A 79 2.66 -1.35 13.02
N ALA A 80 3.21 -2.49 13.44
CA ALA A 80 4.63 -2.79 13.28
C ALA A 80 5.07 -2.80 11.81
N ARG A 81 4.21 -3.27 10.91
CA ARG A 81 4.47 -3.28 9.46
C ARG A 81 4.36 -1.89 8.82
N LEU A 82 3.42 -1.07 9.26
CA LEU A 82 3.16 0.26 8.71
C LEU A 82 4.17 1.31 9.18
N ARG A 83 4.61 1.27 10.44
CA ARG A 83 5.53 2.25 11.03
C ARG A 83 6.92 2.28 10.38
N GLY A 84 7.27 1.28 9.57
CA GLY A 84 8.51 1.30 8.77
C GLY A 84 8.48 2.25 7.58
N ALA A 85 7.31 2.76 7.17
CA ALA A 85 7.18 3.62 6.00
C ALA A 85 7.25 5.13 6.33
N PRO A 86 7.73 5.98 5.41
CA PRO A 86 7.74 7.43 5.59
C PRO A 86 6.33 7.99 5.89
N PRO A 87 6.17 8.85 6.91
CA PRO A 87 4.86 9.28 7.40
C PRO A 87 4.08 10.14 6.40
N ASP A 88 4.78 10.94 5.60
CA ASP A 88 4.25 11.87 4.60
C ASP A 88 3.96 11.20 3.25
N GLN A 89 4.29 9.91 3.11
CA GLN A 89 4.04 9.16 1.89
C GLN A 89 2.54 9.11 1.59
N ALA A 90 2.16 9.62 0.42
CA ALA A 90 0.79 9.59 -0.08
C ALA A 90 0.38 8.18 -0.53
N LEU A 91 -0.86 7.83 -0.25
CA LEU A 91 -1.47 6.52 -0.45
C LEU A 91 -2.86 6.69 -1.08
N SER A 92 -3.22 5.69 -1.87
CA SER A 92 -4.60 5.48 -2.31
C SER A 92 -5.13 4.22 -1.63
N LEU A 93 -6.16 4.38 -0.80
CA LEU A 93 -6.75 3.29 -0.05
C LEU A 93 -8.12 2.96 -0.63
N PHE A 94 -8.31 1.71 -1.03
CA PHE A 94 -9.62 1.23 -1.54
C PHE A 94 -10.19 2.06 -2.71
N GLY A 95 -9.33 2.65 -3.52
CA GLY A 95 -9.72 3.51 -4.65
C GLY A 95 -9.69 5.02 -4.33
N GLU A 96 -9.63 5.39 -3.06
CA GLU A 96 -9.66 6.79 -2.63
C GLU A 96 -8.22 7.31 -2.39
N PRO A 97 -7.77 8.34 -3.15
CA PRO A 97 -6.48 8.98 -2.91
C PRO A 97 -6.54 9.95 -1.72
N GLY A 98 -5.37 10.44 -1.29
CA GLY A 98 -5.28 11.56 -0.35
C GLY A 98 -4.95 11.17 1.09
N TYR A 99 -4.70 9.89 1.37
CA TYR A 99 -4.24 9.45 2.68
C TYR A 99 -2.72 9.48 2.77
N THR A 100 -2.19 9.93 3.89
CA THR A 100 -0.79 9.76 4.26
C THR A 100 -0.59 8.49 5.07
N MET A 101 0.64 7.98 5.13
CA MET A 101 0.97 6.86 6.00
C MET A 101 0.70 7.16 7.48
N ALA A 102 0.96 8.40 7.92
CA ALA A 102 0.64 8.83 9.28
C ALA A 102 -0.86 8.73 9.58
N GLU A 103 -1.72 9.13 8.63
CA GLU A 103 -3.16 9.00 8.78
C GLU A 103 -3.62 7.54 8.81
N VAL A 104 -3.02 6.68 7.97
CA VAL A 104 -3.26 5.24 7.98
C VAL A 104 -2.93 4.62 9.33
N VAL A 105 -1.75 4.93 9.89
CA VAL A 105 -1.34 4.47 11.22
C VAL A 105 -2.34 4.93 12.28
N ARG A 106 -2.72 6.21 12.27
CA ARG A 106 -3.71 6.77 13.21
C ARG A 106 -5.06 6.07 13.10
N HIS A 107 -5.54 5.77 11.90
CA HIS A 107 -6.80 5.04 11.69
C HIS A 107 -6.78 3.63 12.30
N VAL A 108 -5.63 2.95 12.18
CA VAL A 108 -5.41 1.62 12.78
C VAL A 108 -5.31 1.72 14.31
N GLU A 109 -4.57 2.68 14.85
CA GLU A 109 -4.44 2.89 16.31
C GLU A 109 -5.80 3.17 16.97
N GLN A 110 -6.63 3.98 16.34
CA GLN A 110 -7.94 4.38 16.85
C GLN A 110 -9.04 3.32 16.64
N GLY A 111 -8.75 2.22 15.94
CA GLY A 111 -9.76 1.18 15.67
C GLY A 111 -10.92 1.67 14.81
N THR A 112 -10.71 2.70 13.98
CA THR A 112 -11.75 3.23 13.09
C THR A 112 -12.22 2.17 12.08
N PRO A 113 -13.41 2.29 11.47
CA PRO A 113 -13.85 1.36 10.41
C PRO A 113 -12.84 1.22 9.27
N LEU A 114 -12.16 2.32 8.89
CA LEU A 114 -11.07 2.28 7.92
C LEU A 114 -9.85 1.50 8.45
N GLY A 115 -9.46 1.73 9.71
CA GLY A 115 -8.40 0.98 10.40
C GLY A 115 -8.65 -0.52 10.43
N VAL A 116 -9.87 -0.96 10.72
CA VAL A 116 -10.27 -2.38 10.69
C VAL A 116 -10.08 -2.97 9.28
N ARG A 117 -10.52 -2.25 8.24
CA ARG A 117 -10.33 -2.69 6.84
C ARG A 117 -8.85 -2.79 6.45
N ILE A 118 -8.00 -1.90 6.97
CA ILE A 118 -6.55 -1.95 6.76
C ILE A 118 -5.96 -3.20 7.43
N ILE A 119 -6.33 -3.48 8.69
CA ILE A 119 -5.91 -4.70 9.41
C ILE A 119 -6.32 -5.96 8.64
N GLU A 120 -7.54 -6.02 8.12
CA GLU A 120 -8.00 -7.16 7.31
C GLU A 120 -7.21 -7.32 6.01
N ALA A 121 -6.89 -6.22 5.34
CA ALA A 121 -6.08 -6.23 4.12
C ALA A 121 -4.65 -6.73 4.41
N GLU A 122 -4.02 -6.23 5.47
CA GLU A 122 -2.70 -6.70 5.90
C GLU A 122 -2.71 -8.16 6.33
N ARG A 123 -3.76 -8.61 7.04
CA ARG A 123 -3.91 -10.03 7.41
C ARG A 123 -3.92 -10.92 6.17
N LYS A 124 -4.69 -10.55 5.14
CA LYS A 124 -4.77 -11.31 3.88
C LYS A 124 -3.42 -11.33 3.16
N LEU A 125 -2.74 -10.19 3.09
CA LEU A 125 -1.41 -10.08 2.49
C LEU A 125 -0.39 -10.98 3.19
N VAL A 126 -0.30 -10.91 4.52
CA VAL A 126 0.63 -11.73 5.30
C VAL A 126 0.29 -13.21 5.17
N GLY A 127 -0.99 -13.59 5.26
CA GLY A 127 -1.41 -14.97 5.07
C GLY A 127 -1.01 -15.53 3.70
N LEU A 128 -1.15 -14.73 2.64
CA LEU A 128 -0.71 -15.11 1.29
C LEU A 128 0.81 -15.31 1.23
N LEU A 129 1.59 -14.36 1.77
CA LEU A 129 3.05 -14.46 1.81
C LEU A 129 3.53 -15.72 2.54
N LEU A 130 2.94 -16.02 3.69
CA LEU A 130 3.26 -17.22 4.47
C LEU A 130 2.90 -18.50 3.71
N THR A 131 1.73 -18.51 3.05
CA THR A 131 1.26 -19.67 2.27
C THR A 131 2.16 -19.95 1.07
N GLU A 132 2.52 -18.91 0.30
CA GLU A 132 3.34 -19.09 -0.89
C GLU A 132 4.78 -19.50 -0.56
N ALA A 133 5.32 -19.03 0.56
CA ALA A 133 6.67 -19.40 1.01
C ALA A 133 6.80 -20.84 1.52
N LEU A 134 5.68 -21.49 1.87
CA LEU A 134 5.63 -22.88 2.35
C LEU A 134 5.28 -23.89 1.26
N ARG A 135 5.09 -23.44 0.01
CA ARG A 135 4.89 -24.29 -1.16
C ARG A 135 6.23 -24.69 -1.78
#